data_AF-A0A067GAC4-F1
#
_entry.id   AF-A0A067GAC4-F1
#
_cell.length_a   1.000
_cell.length_b   1.000
_cell.length_c   1.000
_cell.angle_alpha   90.00
_cell.angle_beta   90.00
_cell.angle_gamma   90.00
#
_symmetry.space_group_name_H-M   'P 1'
#
loop_
_entity.id
_entity.type
_entity.pdbx_description
1 polymer ?
#
loop_
_entity_poly.entity_id
_entity_poly.type
_entity_poly.pdbx_seq_one_letter_code
_entity_poly.pdbx_strand_id
1 'polypeptide(L)'
;MERKISSATQLAPALYVFGDSLFDSGNNNLLPTIARANYLPYGANFVNKSSTGRFTNGKTVPDFVAEFLGLPYSPPFLKIRDKLPLTGLNYASGSCGILPETGRPF
;
A
#
# COMPACT_ATOMS: atom_id res chain seq x y z
N MET A 1 19.96 -8.05 -13.15
CA MET A 1 19.62 -9.49 -13.09
C MET A 1 18.40 -9.63 -12.20
N GLU A 2 17.21 -9.61 -12.80
CA GLU A 2 15.93 -9.66 -12.08
C GLU A 2 15.69 -11.11 -11.62
N ARG A 3 15.55 -11.32 -10.31
CA ARG A 3 15.13 -12.62 -9.78
C ARG A 3 13.65 -12.81 -10.11
N LYS A 4 13.38 -13.68 -11.09
CA LYS A 4 12.06 -14.24 -11.34
C LYS A 4 11.68 -15.07 -10.11
N ILE A 5 10.82 -14.52 -9.25
CA ILE A 5 10.25 -15.26 -8.12
C ILE A 5 9.52 -16.46 -8.72
N SER A 6 9.85 -17.66 -8.25
CA SER A 6 9.12 -18.89 -8.60
C SER A 6 7.63 -18.63 -8.42
N SER A 7 6.83 -18.90 -9.45
CA SER A 7 5.38 -18.68 -9.48
C SER A 7 4.73 -19.50 -8.36
N ALA A 8 4.58 -18.93 -7.17
CA ALA A 8 3.60 -19.41 -6.21
C ALA A 8 2.25 -19.46 -6.94
N THR A 9 1.51 -20.56 -6.81
CA THR A 9 0.19 -20.69 -7.41
C THR A 9 -0.65 -19.50 -6.97
N GLN A 10 -1.09 -18.68 -7.92
CA GLN A 10 -1.93 -17.53 -7.63
C GLN A 10 -3.28 -18.04 -7.08
N LEU A 11 -3.59 -17.69 -5.83
CA LEU A 11 -4.77 -18.21 -5.10
C LEU A 11 -6.03 -17.36 -5.31
N ALA A 12 -5.86 -16.12 -5.74
CA ALA A 12 -6.95 -15.18 -6.03
C ALA A 12 -6.59 -14.30 -7.24
N PRO A 13 -7.56 -13.86 -8.05
CA PRO A 13 -7.28 -13.05 -9.23
C PRO A 13 -6.74 -11.65 -8.89
N ALA A 14 -7.16 -11.09 -7.75
CA ALA A 14 -6.82 -9.72 -7.35
C ALA A 14 -6.94 -9.51 -5.83
N LEU A 15 -6.28 -8.46 -5.33
CA LEU A 15 -6.42 -7.97 -3.95
C LEU A 15 -6.71 -6.45 -3.95
N TYR A 16 -7.92 -6.07 -3.54
CA TYR A 16 -8.30 -4.68 -3.33
C TYR A 16 -8.30 -4.36 -1.85
N VAL A 17 -7.62 -3.28 -1.47
CA VAL A 17 -7.37 -2.93 -0.07
C VAL A 17 -8.07 -1.62 0.26
N PHE A 18 -8.86 -1.63 1.32
CA PHE A 18 -9.52 -0.45 1.89
C PHE A 18 -9.17 -0.39 3.38
N GLY A 19 -9.05 0.81 3.93
CA GLY A 19 -8.69 1.00 5.33
C GLY A 19 -7.98 2.33 5.57
N ASP A 20 -7.25 2.40 6.66
CA ASP A 20 -6.57 3.59 7.13
C ASP A 20 -5.03 3.49 6.98
N SER A 21 -4.29 4.16 7.87
CA SER A 21 -2.82 4.18 7.88
C SER A 21 -2.20 2.79 8.04
N LEU A 22 -2.89 1.85 8.71
CA LEU A 22 -2.39 0.49 8.89
C LEU A 22 -2.25 -0.25 7.56
N PHE A 23 -3.09 0.10 6.58
CA PHE A 23 -3.17 -0.57 5.29
C PHE A 23 -2.71 0.30 4.12
N ASP A 24 -2.51 1.60 4.31
CA ASP A 24 -2.04 2.51 3.26
C ASP A 24 -0.65 2.10 2.72
N SER A 25 -0.54 2.01 1.40
CA SER A 25 0.70 1.71 0.67
C SER A 25 1.36 2.94 0.06
N GLY A 26 0.86 4.14 0.35
CA GLY A 26 1.44 5.42 -0.08
C GLY A 26 0.48 6.39 -0.74
N ASN A 27 -0.84 6.23 -0.62
CA ASN A 27 -1.83 7.20 -1.07
C ASN A 27 -1.65 8.54 -0.35
N ASN A 28 -1.43 8.52 0.97
CA ASN A 28 -1.31 9.75 1.75
C ASN A 28 -0.16 10.67 1.34
N ASN A 29 0.89 10.12 0.73
CA ASN A 29 2.02 10.91 0.23
C ASN A 29 1.63 11.84 -0.93
N LEU A 30 0.45 11.64 -1.54
CA LEU A 30 -0.08 12.41 -2.66
C LEU A 30 -1.25 13.32 -2.25
N LEU A 31 -1.62 13.34 -0.98
CA LEU A 31 -2.72 14.15 -0.45
C LEU A 31 -2.21 15.41 0.27
N PRO A 32 -3.02 16.49 0.30
CA PRO A 32 -2.72 17.69 1.09
C PRO A 32 -3.01 17.43 2.58
N THR A 33 -2.20 16.58 3.22
CA THR A 33 -2.28 16.26 4.65
C THR A 33 -0.89 16.20 5.29
N ILE A 34 -0.83 16.42 6.60
CA ILE A 34 0.38 16.19 7.42
C ILE A 34 0.67 14.71 7.66
N ALA A 35 -0.33 13.83 7.55
CA ALA A 35 -0.18 12.40 7.80
C ALA A 35 0.49 11.72 6.60
N ARG A 36 1.81 11.85 6.46
CA ARG A 36 2.62 11.27 5.36
C ARG A 36 3.63 10.26 5.87
N ALA A 37 3.95 9.27 5.03
CA ALA A 37 4.96 8.25 5.28
C ALA A 37 6.01 8.26 4.15
N ASN A 38 6.52 9.45 3.82
CA ASN A 38 7.53 9.70 2.79
C ASN A 38 8.92 10.03 3.37
N TYR A 39 9.17 9.67 4.63
CA TYR A 39 10.43 9.88 5.34
C TYR A 39 10.78 8.66 6.21
N LEU A 40 12.06 8.51 6.55
CA LEU A 40 12.51 7.46 7.48
C LEU A 40 11.93 7.69 8.88
N PRO A 41 11.53 6.64 9.62
CA PRO A 41 11.94 5.24 9.44
C PRO A 41 11.01 4.41 8.54
N TYR A 42 9.95 5.00 7.99
CA TYR A 42 9.00 4.27 7.14
C TYR A 42 9.71 3.64 5.94
N GLY A 43 9.57 2.33 5.76
CA GLY A 43 10.28 1.56 4.74
C GLY A 43 11.74 1.19 5.01
N ALA A 44 12.32 1.52 6.17
CA ALA A 44 13.72 1.20 6.50
C ALA A 44 14.07 -0.30 6.41
N ASN A 45 13.10 -1.18 6.71
CA ASN A 45 13.21 -2.64 6.63
C ASN A 45 12.57 -3.22 5.35
N PHE A 46 12.11 -2.38 4.42
CA PHE A 46 11.57 -2.84 3.14
C PHE A 46 12.70 -3.19 2.17
N VAL A 47 12.38 -3.93 1.10
CA VAL A 47 13.38 -4.52 0.17
C VAL A 47 14.36 -3.48 -0.39
N ASN A 48 13.87 -2.26 -0.64
CA ASN A 48 14.66 -1.15 -1.19
C ASN A 48 15.23 -0.19 -0.12
N LYS A 49 14.95 -0.43 1.17
CA LYS A 49 15.34 0.41 2.31
C LYS A 49 15.06 1.91 2.12
N SER A 50 13.96 2.24 1.43
CA SER A 50 13.55 3.61 1.17
C SER A 50 12.09 3.82 1.55
N SER A 51 11.69 5.08 1.69
CA SER A 51 10.32 5.40 2.09
C SER A 51 9.30 4.85 1.10
N THR A 52 8.41 3.99 1.59
CA THR A 52 7.44 3.28 0.76
C THR A 52 6.07 3.95 0.72
N GLY A 53 5.76 4.82 1.68
CA GLY A 53 4.40 5.31 1.91
C GLY A 53 3.57 4.45 2.85
N ARG A 54 4.11 3.34 3.35
CA ARG A 54 3.50 2.54 4.41
C ARG A 54 3.84 3.13 5.77
N PHE A 55 2.87 3.22 6.69
CA PHE A 55 3.10 3.70 8.06
C PHE A 55 3.78 2.64 8.95
N THR A 56 4.82 1.99 8.42
CA THR A 56 5.65 0.99 9.10
C THR A 56 7.05 0.97 8.49
N ASN A 57 8.04 0.43 9.20
CA ASN A 57 9.39 0.23 8.66
C ASN A 57 9.41 -0.82 7.54
N GLY A 58 8.42 -1.71 7.47
CA GLY A 58 8.42 -2.84 6.55
C GLY A 58 7.10 -3.03 5.81
N LYS A 59 6.61 -4.27 5.81
CA LYS A 59 5.37 -4.70 5.16
C LYS A 59 4.17 -4.42 6.06
N THR A 60 3.03 -4.09 5.45
CA THR A 60 1.72 -4.04 6.11
C THR A 60 1.03 -5.41 6.02
N VAL A 61 -0.07 -5.61 6.75
CA VAL A 61 -0.87 -6.86 6.65
C VAL A 61 -1.29 -7.16 5.20
N PRO A 62 -1.78 -6.21 4.39
CA PRO A 62 -2.08 -6.43 2.98
C PRO A 62 -0.90 -6.97 2.14
N ASP A 63 0.34 -6.57 2.45
CA ASP A 63 1.52 -7.08 1.71
C ASP A 63 1.76 -8.56 2.00
N PHE A 64 1.60 -8.98 3.27
CA PHE A 64 1.69 -10.39 3.63
C PHE A 64 0.56 -11.21 3.00
N VAL A 65 -0.65 -10.64 2.92
CA VAL A 65 -1.77 -11.27 2.21
C VAL A 65 -1.47 -11.40 0.72
N ALA A 66 -0.93 -10.36 0.07
CA ALA A 66 -0.53 -10.43 -1.34
C ALA A 66 0.51 -11.52 -1.59
N GLU A 67 1.53 -11.65 -0.72
CA GLU A 67 2.53 -12.72 -0.79
C GLU A 67 1.90 -14.10 -0.66
N PHE A 68 1.01 -14.28 0.32
CA PHE A 68 0.28 -15.52 0.51
C PHE A 68 -0.57 -15.89 -0.71
N LEU A 69 -1.20 -14.90 -1.35
CA LEU A 69 -2.04 -15.09 -2.54
C LEU A 69 -1.24 -15.28 -3.84
N GLY A 70 0.10 -15.13 -3.82
CA GLY A 70 0.92 -15.14 -5.03
C GLY A 70 0.71 -13.91 -5.93
N LEU A 71 0.30 -12.78 -5.35
CA LEU A 71 0.00 -11.53 -6.04
C LEU A 71 1.12 -10.48 -5.84
N PRO A 72 1.31 -9.54 -6.79
CA PRO A 72 2.11 -8.35 -6.52
C PRO A 72 1.45 -7.50 -5.43
N TYR A 73 2.24 -6.68 -4.72
CA TYR A 73 1.68 -5.73 -3.76
C TYR A 73 0.73 -4.75 -4.46
N SER A 74 -0.47 -4.58 -3.92
CA SER A 74 -1.45 -3.64 -4.46
C SER A 74 -0.89 -2.21 -4.41
N PRO A 75 -0.73 -1.52 -5.56
CA PRO A 75 -0.16 -0.18 -5.59
C PRO A 75 -1.17 0.86 -5.06
N PRO A 76 -0.69 2.00 -4.53
CA PRO A 76 -1.57 3.08 -4.09
C PRO A 76 -2.34 3.66 -5.29
N PHE A 77 -3.67 3.68 -5.19
CA PHE A 77 -4.57 4.15 -6.23
C PHE A 77 -4.18 5.54 -6.77
N LEU A 78 -3.85 6.49 -5.88
CA LEU A 78 -3.55 7.87 -6.28
C LEU A 78 -2.25 8.01 -7.11
N LYS A 79 -1.38 7.00 -7.11
CA LYS A 79 -0.14 6.99 -7.90
C LYS A 79 -0.35 6.47 -9.33
N ILE A 80 -1.48 5.83 -9.61
CA ILE A 80 -1.76 5.28 -10.94
C ILE A 80 -2.11 6.40 -11.90
N ARG A 81 -1.36 6.51 -13.00
CA ARG A 81 -1.60 7.47 -14.09
C ARG A 81 -2.07 6.81 -15.37
N ASP A 82 -1.79 5.52 -15.52
CA ASP A 82 -2.02 4.74 -16.74
C ASP A 82 -3.08 3.66 -16.51
N LYS A 83 -2.99 2.54 -17.25
CA LYS A 83 -3.90 1.39 -17.16
C LYS A 83 -3.94 0.84 -15.73
N LEU A 84 -5.16 0.63 -15.23
CA LEU A 84 -5.41 0.05 -13.92
C LEU A 84 -4.90 -1.40 -13.88
N PRO A 85 -4.13 -1.81 -12.85
CA PRO A 85 -3.74 -3.20 -12.66
C PRO A 85 -4.96 -4.10 -12.45
N LEU A 86 -5.01 -5.22 -13.17
CA LEU A 86 -6.07 -6.22 -13.00
C LEU A 86 -5.92 -7.02 -11.69
N THR A 87 -4.75 -6.96 -11.06
CA THR A 87 -4.41 -7.68 -9.82
C THR A 87 -4.82 -6.93 -8.54
N GLY A 88 -5.50 -5.78 -8.68
CA GLY A 88 -6.02 -5.01 -7.56
C GLY A 88 -5.22 -3.76 -7.22
N LEU A 89 -5.80 -2.96 -6.31
CA LEU A 89 -5.36 -1.61 -5.94
C LEU A 89 -5.54 -1.37 -4.45
N ASN A 90 -4.73 -0.47 -3.91
CA ASN A 90 -4.85 -0.02 -2.53
C ASN A 90 -5.51 1.36 -2.48
N TYR A 91 -6.69 1.43 -1.87
CA TYR A 91 -7.49 2.62 -1.60
C TYR A 91 -7.40 3.09 -0.14
N ALA A 92 -6.62 2.40 0.70
CA ALA A 92 -6.46 2.79 2.09
C ALA A 92 -5.76 4.15 2.21
N SER A 93 -6.16 4.95 3.19
CA SER A 93 -5.64 6.30 3.39
C SER A 93 -5.54 6.60 4.88
N GLY A 94 -4.34 6.98 5.32
CA GLY A 94 -4.10 7.43 6.69
C GLY A 94 -5.03 8.56 7.12
N SER A 95 -5.54 8.45 8.35
CA SER A 95 -6.53 9.37 8.94
C SER A 95 -7.90 9.39 8.25
N CYS A 96 -8.21 8.42 7.37
CA CYS A 96 -9.57 8.23 6.91
C CYS A 96 -10.45 7.70 8.06
N GLY A 97 -11.73 8.05 8.03
CA GLY A 97 -12.72 7.58 8.97
C GLY A 97 -13.97 7.11 8.24
N ILE A 98 -14.75 6.25 8.91
CA ILE A 98 -16.01 5.73 8.35
C ILE A 98 -17.07 6.83 8.35
N LEU A 99 -17.09 7.66 9.40
CA LEU A 99 -18.04 8.75 9.56
C LEU A 99 -17.41 10.10 9.15
N PRO A 100 -18.21 11.06 8.64
CA PRO A 100 -17.72 12.40 8.25
C PRO A 100 -16.94 13.14 9.34
N GLU A 101 -17.23 12.85 10.61
CA GLU A 101 -16.58 13.47 11.77
C GLU A 101 -15.21 12.87 12.08
N THR A 102 -14.95 11.65 11.61
CA THR A 102 -13.78 10.84 11.99
C THR A 102 -12.67 10.81 10.94
N GLY A 103 -12.91 11.35 9.74
CA GLY A 103 -12.01 11.27 8.58
C GLY A 103 -11.59 12.63 8.01
N ARG A 104 -11.33 13.62 8.87
CA ARG A 104 -10.95 14.96 8.41
C ARG A 104 -9.45 15.00 8.10
N PRO A 105 -9.04 15.43 6.89
CA PRO A 105 -7.64 15.64 6.59
C PRO A 105 -7.10 16.78 7.48
N PHE A 106 -6.09 16.47 8.30
CA PHE A 106 -5.27 17.45 8.99
C PHE A 106 -4.15 17.95 8.09
#